data_AF-A0A3B1BJU9-F1
#
_entry.id   AF-A0A3B1BJU9-F1
#
_cell.length_a   1.000
_cell.length_b   1.000
_cell.length_c   1.000
_cell.angle_alpha   90.00
_cell.angle_beta   90.00
_cell.angle_gamma   90.00
#
_symmetry.space_group_name_H-M   'P 1'
#
loop_
_entity.id
_entity.type
_entity.pdbx_description
1 polymer ?
#
loop_
_entity_poly.entity_id
_entity_poly.type
_entity_poly.pdbx_seq_one_letter_code
_entity_poly.pdbx_strand_id
1 'polypeptide(L)'
;SKMSEREAGGNNQRVGAYRVELPKGTVVFLDTPGHEAFTAMRARGVSVTDIVILVVAADDGVMPQTIEAIHHARAANVPVLVAINKIDKPGADPDRIRQDLSGHQLVSEKWGGDTIFCEVSAKSGIGIDNLLEMILLQAEILELKANPDRMAVGVIVESKLDKGRGPVATALVHKGTLRVGDAFVTGSLYGRVRAIIDDQGQRRDSAGPSMPVEILGFSGVPDAGESFTVYENERKAHQIALKRQDTERVKGLTTRGHVRLENLHAQITKGNIKDLNIIIKADAQGSIEAVQKALDDIKIESVRINVLHGAVGGITETDISLAMASNAIVIGFNVRPTEKASAMANEEEVDVRLYMVIYQAIDDIKAALVGMLEPVYKEVVTGRAEVRVTYNISKVGAIAGCYVTSGKATRNSNARLIRDDMVIHTGKITSLKRFKDDAKEVANGYECGIGLEKYNDIKLQDIIEMFKVEEVERKN
;
A
#
# COMPACT_ATOMS: atom_id res chain seq x y z
N SER A 1 -4.59 0.53 31.82
CA SER A 1 -3.63 1.61 31.51
C SER A 1 -3.94 2.16 30.13
N LYS A 2 -4.24 3.47 29.98
CA LYS A 2 -4.58 4.06 28.67
C LYS A 2 -3.36 4.08 27.75
N MET A 3 -3.21 3.06 26.90
CA MET A 3 -2.18 2.99 25.85
C MET A 3 -2.54 3.84 24.62
N SER A 4 -3.82 4.14 24.41
CA SER A 4 -4.35 4.84 23.23
C SER A 4 -3.87 6.29 23.04
N GLU A 5 -3.23 6.91 24.04
CA GLU A 5 -2.71 8.28 23.94
C GLU A 5 -1.24 8.37 23.50
N ARG A 6 -0.52 7.23 23.32
CA ARG A 6 0.94 7.23 23.02
C ARG A 6 1.32 6.91 21.57
N GLU A 7 0.37 6.67 20.68
CA GLU A 7 0.64 6.26 19.29
C GLU A 7 0.57 7.41 18.29
N ALA A 8 1.60 7.52 17.45
CA ALA A 8 1.66 8.54 16.40
C ALA A 8 0.55 8.30 15.36
N GLY A 9 -0.34 9.29 15.19
CA GLY A 9 -1.48 9.21 14.28
C GLY A 9 -2.80 8.72 14.88
N GLY A 10 -2.83 8.43 16.19
CA GLY A 10 -4.07 8.15 16.93
C GLY A 10 -4.69 6.75 16.70
N ASN A 11 -4.04 5.88 15.92
CA ASN A 11 -4.48 4.51 15.63
C ASN A 11 -3.31 3.51 15.75
N ASN A 12 -3.63 2.29 16.16
CA ASN A 12 -2.66 1.20 16.31
C ASN A 12 -2.21 0.68 14.94
N GLN A 13 -0.89 0.64 14.71
CA GLN A 13 -0.29 0.25 13.42
C GLN A 13 0.49 -1.07 13.48
N ARG A 14 0.48 -1.74 14.64
CA ARG A 14 1.13 -3.02 14.89
C ARG A 14 0.17 -3.99 15.56
N VAL A 15 0.47 -5.29 15.51
CA VAL A 15 -0.32 -6.29 16.21
C VAL A 15 0.20 -6.44 17.64
N GLY A 16 -0.66 -6.14 18.62
CA GLY A 16 -0.35 -6.28 20.04
C GLY A 16 -1.14 -7.41 20.68
N ALA A 17 -0.54 -8.13 21.63
CA ALA A 17 -1.24 -9.12 22.44
C ALA A 17 -1.10 -8.78 23.93
N TYR A 18 -2.22 -8.71 24.65
CA TYR A 18 -2.25 -8.23 26.02
C TYR A 18 -3.11 -9.14 26.90
N ARG A 19 -2.66 -9.40 28.12
CA ARG A 19 -3.35 -10.23 29.08
C ARG A 19 -4.16 -9.36 30.05
N VAL A 20 -5.43 -9.71 30.23
CA VAL A 20 -6.34 -9.07 31.19
C VAL A 20 -6.81 -10.12 32.20
N GLU A 21 -6.56 -9.85 33.48
CA GLU A 21 -7.08 -10.66 34.58
C GLU A 21 -8.48 -10.17 34.96
N LEU A 22 -9.44 -11.09 34.96
CA LEU A 22 -10.83 -10.88 35.35
C LEU A 22 -11.14 -11.72 36.59
N PRO A 23 -12.19 -11.38 37.38
CA PRO A 23 -12.51 -12.13 38.60
C PRO A 23 -12.76 -13.64 38.38
N LYS A 24 -13.27 -14.01 37.19
CA LYS A 24 -13.65 -15.39 36.83
C LYS A 24 -12.65 -16.09 35.91
N GLY A 25 -11.57 -15.42 35.50
CA GLY A 25 -10.62 -16.00 34.53
C GLY A 25 -9.65 -15.00 33.94
N THR A 26 -8.84 -15.43 32.99
CA THR A 26 -7.93 -14.56 32.24
C THR A 26 -8.36 -14.55 30.78
N VAL A 27 -8.36 -13.37 30.17
CA VAL A 27 -8.59 -13.21 28.72
C VAL A 27 -7.36 -12.57 28.09
N VAL A 28 -6.99 -13.04 26.90
CA VAL A 28 -5.93 -12.43 26.10
C VAL A 28 -6.55 -11.75 24.89
N PHE A 29 -6.28 -10.45 24.76
CA PHE A 29 -6.73 -9.64 23.64
C PHE A 29 -5.63 -9.54 22.61
N LEU A 30 -5.99 -9.81 21.36
CA LEU A 30 -5.17 -9.54 20.20
C LEU A 30 -5.73 -8.29 19.51
N ASP A 31 -4.96 -7.23 19.46
CA ASP A 31 -5.32 -5.99 18.78
C ASP A 31 -4.62 -5.94 17.41
N THR A 32 -5.40 -5.74 16.34
CA THR A 32 -4.88 -5.68 14.96
C THR A 32 -5.32 -4.37 14.29
N PRO A 33 -4.49 -3.77 13.43
CA PRO A 33 -4.87 -2.55 12.72
C PRO A 33 -6.10 -2.73 11.82
N GLY A 34 -7.05 -1.79 11.88
CA GLY A 34 -8.29 -1.83 11.11
C GLY A 34 -8.19 -1.36 9.66
N HIS A 35 -7.04 -0.84 9.22
CA HIS A 35 -6.88 -0.28 7.87
C HIS A 35 -6.74 -1.39 6.81
N GLU A 36 -7.33 -1.18 5.62
CA GLU A 36 -7.26 -2.04 4.42
C GLU A 36 -5.87 -2.60 4.05
N ALA A 37 -4.79 -1.84 4.25
CA ALA A 37 -3.42 -2.33 4.00
C ALA A 37 -3.04 -3.52 4.90
N PHE A 38 -3.73 -3.69 6.04
CA PHE A 38 -3.46 -4.70 7.05
C PHE A 38 -4.42 -5.91 7.01
N THR A 39 -5.14 -6.14 5.89
CA THR A 39 -6.01 -7.32 5.70
C THR A 39 -5.33 -8.64 6.09
N ALA A 40 -4.08 -8.84 5.65
CA ALA A 40 -3.34 -10.08 5.95
C ALA A 40 -3.10 -10.25 7.46
N MET A 41 -2.86 -9.16 8.19
CA MET A 41 -2.75 -9.19 9.65
C MET A 41 -4.06 -9.56 10.31
N ARG A 42 -5.19 -9.00 9.85
CA ARG A 42 -6.51 -9.36 10.38
C ARG A 42 -6.82 -10.83 10.15
N ALA A 43 -6.60 -11.33 8.93
CA ALA A 43 -6.81 -12.75 8.61
C ALA A 43 -5.98 -13.67 9.51
N ARG A 44 -4.70 -13.32 9.76
CA ARG A 44 -3.83 -14.04 10.70
C ARG A 44 -4.35 -13.96 12.12
N GLY A 45 -4.70 -12.76 12.60
CA GLY A 45 -5.22 -12.55 13.95
C GLY A 45 -6.46 -13.38 14.22
N VAL A 46 -7.41 -13.36 13.28
CA VAL A 46 -8.62 -14.20 13.36
C VAL A 46 -8.27 -15.69 13.43
N SER A 47 -7.30 -16.17 12.66
CA SER A 47 -6.93 -17.60 12.64
C SER A 47 -6.27 -18.10 13.93
N VAL A 48 -5.78 -17.20 14.79
CA VAL A 48 -5.11 -17.55 16.06
C VAL A 48 -5.99 -17.28 17.28
N THR A 49 -7.12 -16.60 17.12
CA THR A 49 -8.05 -16.27 18.20
C THR A 49 -9.23 -17.23 18.26
N ASP A 50 -9.70 -17.52 19.46
CA ASP A 50 -10.89 -18.36 19.68
C ASP A 50 -12.21 -17.59 19.50
N ILE A 51 -12.20 -16.27 19.66
CA ILE A 51 -13.37 -15.38 19.57
C ILE A 51 -12.94 -14.08 18.88
N VAL A 52 -13.76 -13.59 17.94
CA VAL A 52 -13.56 -12.28 17.30
C VAL A 52 -14.54 -11.26 17.88
N ILE A 53 -14.02 -10.10 18.29
CA ILE A 53 -14.86 -8.97 18.72
C ILE A 53 -14.95 -7.97 17.57
N LEU A 54 -16.14 -7.82 17.01
CA LEU A 54 -16.43 -6.85 15.95
C LEU A 54 -16.93 -5.54 16.57
N VAL A 55 -16.07 -4.52 16.58
CA VAL A 55 -16.43 -3.19 17.09
C VAL A 55 -17.04 -2.37 15.96
N VAL A 56 -18.30 -1.95 16.13
CA VAL A 56 -19.02 -1.12 15.15
C VAL A 56 -19.50 0.15 15.85
N ALA A 57 -19.27 1.30 15.24
CA ALA A 57 -19.70 2.56 15.83
C ALA A 57 -21.19 2.80 15.55
N ALA A 58 -21.93 3.22 16.57
CA ALA A 58 -23.37 3.48 16.49
C ALA A 58 -23.73 4.70 15.61
N ASP A 59 -22.76 5.55 15.26
CA ASP A 59 -22.91 6.73 14.42
C ASP A 59 -22.48 6.51 12.96
N ASP A 60 -21.48 5.65 12.71
CA ASP A 60 -20.86 5.46 11.40
C ASP A 60 -21.49 4.31 10.57
N GLY A 61 -22.24 3.39 11.19
CA GLY A 61 -22.84 2.26 10.48
C GLY A 61 -21.85 1.14 10.13
N VAL A 62 -22.29 0.20 9.30
CA VAL A 62 -21.45 -0.91 8.80
C VAL A 62 -20.61 -0.44 7.62
N MET A 63 -19.29 -0.45 7.78
CA MET A 63 -18.33 -0.02 6.77
C MET A 63 -17.77 -1.19 5.95
N PRO A 64 -17.16 -0.97 4.78
CA PRO A 64 -16.51 -2.03 4.00
C PRO A 64 -15.49 -2.86 4.80
N GLN A 65 -14.72 -2.22 5.69
CA GLN A 65 -13.77 -2.92 6.57
C GLN A 65 -14.48 -3.80 7.61
N THR A 66 -15.67 -3.41 8.06
CA THR A 66 -16.51 -4.22 8.94
C THR A 66 -16.93 -5.51 8.22
N ILE A 67 -17.39 -5.39 6.97
CA ILE A 67 -17.80 -6.54 6.15
C ILE A 67 -16.63 -7.48 5.90
N GLU A 68 -15.46 -6.93 5.59
CA GLU A 68 -14.23 -7.70 5.42
C GLU A 68 -13.85 -8.49 6.69
N ALA A 69 -13.95 -7.87 7.86
CA ALA A 69 -13.69 -8.55 9.13
C ALA A 69 -14.68 -9.70 9.39
N ILE A 70 -15.96 -9.53 9.05
CA ILE A 70 -16.97 -10.60 9.12
C ILE A 70 -16.58 -11.76 8.20
N HIS A 71 -16.11 -11.47 6.99
CA HIS A 71 -15.69 -12.50 6.04
C HIS A 71 -14.49 -13.31 6.56
N HIS A 72 -13.51 -12.66 7.19
CA HIS A 72 -12.38 -13.35 7.80
C HIS A 72 -12.81 -14.27 8.95
N ALA A 73 -13.65 -13.76 9.87
CA ALA A 73 -14.16 -14.55 10.99
C ALA A 73 -14.93 -15.79 10.51
N ARG A 74 -15.77 -15.63 9.48
CA ARG A 74 -16.47 -16.75 8.84
C ARG A 74 -15.55 -17.75 8.19
N ALA A 75 -14.57 -17.29 7.41
CA ALA A 75 -13.63 -18.17 6.72
C ALA A 75 -12.81 -19.02 7.71
N ALA A 76 -12.52 -18.48 8.89
CA ALA A 76 -11.84 -19.19 9.96
C ALA A 76 -12.77 -19.99 10.89
N ASN A 77 -14.10 -19.90 10.69
CA ASN A 77 -15.12 -20.51 11.55
C ASN A 77 -14.99 -20.10 13.03
N VAL A 78 -14.70 -18.82 13.27
CA VAL A 78 -14.54 -18.24 14.60
C VAL A 78 -15.81 -17.46 14.97
N PRO A 79 -16.41 -17.69 16.15
CA PRO A 79 -17.60 -16.96 16.57
C PRO A 79 -17.31 -15.46 16.72
N VAL A 80 -18.29 -14.66 16.27
CA VAL A 80 -18.21 -13.20 16.32
C VAL A 80 -19.10 -12.69 17.45
N LEU A 81 -18.54 -11.85 18.30
CA LEU A 81 -19.26 -11.04 19.27
C LEU A 81 -19.25 -9.58 18.80
N VAL A 82 -20.41 -8.93 18.76
CA VAL A 82 -20.52 -7.56 18.26
C VAL A 82 -20.55 -6.57 19.42
N ALA A 83 -19.64 -5.60 19.41
CA ALA A 83 -19.61 -4.48 20.33
C ALA A 83 -20.05 -3.19 19.61
N ILE A 84 -21.28 -2.73 19.88
CA ILE A 84 -21.79 -1.46 19.37
C ILE A 84 -21.22 -0.33 20.23
N ASN A 85 -20.26 0.42 19.70
CA ASN A 85 -19.54 1.46 20.41
C ASN A 85 -20.14 2.86 20.20
N LYS A 86 -19.75 3.83 21.04
CA LYS A 86 -20.18 5.24 21.02
C LYS A 86 -21.67 5.48 21.36
N ILE A 87 -22.27 4.63 22.19
CA ILE A 87 -23.67 4.79 22.65
C ILE A 87 -23.91 6.06 23.48
N ASP A 88 -22.85 6.71 23.94
CA ASP A 88 -22.91 7.99 24.65
C ASP A 88 -23.24 9.19 23.75
N LYS A 89 -23.18 9.02 22.42
CA LYS A 89 -23.48 10.10 21.48
C LYS A 89 -25.00 10.26 21.28
N PRO A 90 -25.52 11.50 21.18
CA PRO A 90 -26.95 11.75 21.02
C PRO A 90 -27.54 11.27 19.69
N GLY A 91 -26.71 10.96 18.69
CA GLY A 91 -27.12 10.38 17.41
C GLY A 91 -26.82 8.88 17.28
N ALA A 92 -26.51 8.18 18.37
CA ALA A 92 -26.26 6.75 18.36
C ALA A 92 -27.56 5.97 18.14
N ASP A 93 -27.57 5.07 17.16
CA ASP A 93 -28.71 4.20 16.88
C ASP A 93 -28.26 2.72 16.84
N PRO A 94 -28.26 2.03 18.00
CA PRO A 94 -27.86 0.62 18.09
C PRO A 94 -28.78 -0.33 17.31
N ASP A 95 -30.06 0.01 17.17
CA ASP A 95 -31.03 -0.85 16.48
C ASP A 95 -30.82 -0.84 14.97
N ARG A 96 -30.44 0.31 14.41
CA ARG A 96 -29.98 0.39 13.02
C ARG A 96 -28.78 -0.52 12.75
N ILE A 97 -27.78 -0.54 13.64
CA ILE A 97 -26.60 -1.41 13.49
C ILE A 97 -26.99 -2.90 13.52
N ARG A 98 -27.93 -3.30 14.38
CA ARG A 98 -28.46 -4.67 14.41
C ARG A 98 -29.13 -5.05 13.09
N GLN A 99 -29.92 -4.13 12.53
CA GLN A 99 -30.59 -4.34 11.26
C GLN A 99 -29.59 -4.50 10.11
N ASP A 100 -28.59 -3.62 10.05
CA ASP A 100 -27.55 -3.65 9.01
C ASP A 100 -26.72 -4.95 9.08
N LEU A 101 -26.32 -5.38 10.28
CA LEU A 101 -25.54 -6.61 10.49
C LEU A 101 -26.34 -7.90 10.28
N SER A 102 -27.66 -7.87 10.47
CA SER A 102 -28.54 -8.99 10.13
C SER A 102 -28.48 -9.34 8.65
N GLY A 103 -28.38 -8.34 7.77
CA GLY A 103 -28.15 -8.54 6.33
C GLY A 103 -26.84 -9.25 6.01
N HIS A 104 -25.88 -9.20 6.93
CA HIS A 104 -24.62 -9.91 6.86
C HIS A 104 -24.64 -11.21 7.67
N GLN A 105 -25.78 -11.81 7.99
CA GLN A 105 -25.92 -13.07 8.77
C GLN A 105 -25.34 -13.01 10.19
N LEU A 106 -25.28 -11.83 10.80
CA LEU A 106 -25.03 -11.68 12.23
C LEU A 106 -26.35 -11.25 12.89
N VAL A 107 -27.12 -12.23 13.36
CA VAL A 107 -28.45 -12.01 13.92
C VAL A 107 -28.36 -11.98 15.44
N SER A 108 -28.90 -10.92 16.06
CA SER A 108 -28.86 -10.75 17.51
C SER A 108 -29.69 -11.81 18.24
N GLU A 109 -29.21 -12.28 19.39
CA GLU A 109 -29.97 -13.13 20.32
C GLU A 109 -31.36 -12.57 20.65
N LYS A 110 -31.50 -11.24 20.75
CA LYS A 110 -32.81 -10.60 20.99
C LYS A 110 -33.83 -10.87 19.89
N TRP A 111 -33.37 -11.16 18.67
CA TRP A 111 -34.19 -11.46 17.50
C TRP A 111 -34.20 -12.96 17.17
N GLY A 112 -33.76 -13.80 18.11
CA GLY A 112 -33.70 -15.25 17.94
C GLY A 112 -32.49 -15.74 17.16
N GLY A 113 -31.45 -14.91 17.01
CA GLY A 113 -30.16 -15.32 16.45
C GLY A 113 -29.21 -15.92 17.48
N ASP A 114 -27.97 -16.14 17.05
CA ASP A 114 -26.87 -16.75 17.81
C ASP A 114 -25.75 -15.77 18.15
N THR A 115 -25.80 -14.55 17.59
CA THR A 115 -24.74 -13.56 17.75
C THR A 115 -25.02 -12.69 18.98
N ILE A 116 -24.04 -12.61 19.88
CA ILE A 116 -24.09 -11.74 21.06
C ILE A 116 -23.82 -10.29 20.65
N PHE A 117 -24.69 -9.37 21.07
CA PHE A 117 -24.54 -7.93 20.84
C PHE A 117 -24.43 -7.19 22.17
N CYS A 118 -23.32 -6.50 22.39
CA CYS A 118 -23.08 -5.67 23.56
C CYS A 118 -23.04 -4.18 23.17
N GLU A 119 -23.83 -3.37 23.86
CA GLU A 119 -23.80 -1.91 23.74
C GLU A 119 -22.76 -1.33 24.68
N VAL A 120 -21.79 -0.56 24.15
CA VAL A 120 -20.66 -0.04 24.92
C VAL A 120 -20.33 1.43 24.60
N SER A 121 -19.72 2.12 25.56
CA SER A 121 -19.00 3.37 25.33
C SER A 121 -17.56 3.21 25.78
N ALA A 122 -16.64 3.09 24.84
CA ALA A 122 -15.21 3.00 25.16
C ALA A 122 -14.66 4.28 25.82
N LYS A 123 -15.32 5.42 25.61
CA LYS A 123 -14.91 6.71 26.20
C LYS A 123 -15.36 6.85 27.66
N SER A 124 -16.62 6.52 27.92
CA SER A 124 -17.23 6.65 29.26
C SER A 124 -17.10 5.38 30.11
N GLY A 125 -16.66 4.27 29.51
CA GLY A 125 -16.53 2.96 30.16
C GLY A 125 -17.85 2.19 30.32
N ILE A 126 -18.95 2.69 29.75
CA ILE A 126 -20.28 2.08 29.88
C ILE A 126 -20.31 0.74 29.15
N GLY A 127 -20.84 -0.30 29.79
CA GLY A 127 -21.08 -1.62 29.17
C GLY A 127 -19.84 -2.50 28.98
N ILE A 128 -18.64 -2.02 29.34
CA ILE A 128 -17.39 -2.80 29.19
C ILE A 128 -17.37 -4.03 30.09
N ASP A 129 -17.84 -3.91 31.34
CA ASP A 129 -17.91 -5.06 32.26
C ASP A 129 -18.83 -6.16 31.72
N ASN A 130 -20.00 -5.78 31.19
CA ASN A 130 -20.93 -6.71 30.55
C ASN A 130 -20.31 -7.37 29.31
N LEU A 131 -19.58 -6.61 28.48
CA LEU A 131 -18.86 -7.16 27.34
C LEU A 131 -17.85 -8.24 27.78
N LEU A 132 -17.07 -7.97 28.84
CA LEU A 132 -16.08 -8.91 29.38
C LEU A 132 -16.74 -10.17 29.94
N GLU A 133 -17.88 -10.04 30.63
CA GLU A 133 -18.66 -11.19 31.11
C GLU A 133 -19.19 -12.05 29.96
N MET A 134 -19.69 -11.43 28.89
CA MET A 134 -20.18 -12.15 27.72
C MET A 134 -19.06 -12.87 26.95
N ILE A 135 -17.86 -12.29 26.89
CA ILE A 135 -16.68 -12.95 26.31
C ILE A 135 -16.35 -14.23 27.10
N LEU A 136 -16.36 -14.16 28.44
CA LEU A 136 -16.11 -15.33 29.28
C LEU A 136 -17.19 -16.41 29.10
N LEU A 137 -18.47 -16.00 29.05
CA LEU A 137 -19.58 -16.91 28.80
C LEU A 137 -19.43 -17.63 27.45
N GLN A 138 -19.08 -16.88 26.40
CA GLN A 138 -18.84 -17.46 25.08
C GLN A 138 -17.68 -18.46 25.09
N ALA A 139 -16.60 -18.17 25.83
CA ALA A 139 -15.48 -19.09 25.98
C ALA A 139 -15.87 -20.39 26.73
N GLU A 140 -16.74 -20.31 27.73
CA GLU A 140 -17.28 -21.48 28.44
C GLU A 140 -18.13 -22.36 27.50
N ILE A 141 -18.97 -21.77 26.66
CA ILE A 141 -19.79 -22.49 25.67
C ILE A 141 -18.92 -23.24 24.65
N LEU A 142 -17.77 -22.68 24.27
CA LEU A 142 -16.83 -23.30 23.33
C LEU A 142 -16.05 -24.48 23.94
N GLU A 143 -16.08 -24.67 25.26
CA GLU A 143 -15.31 -25.70 25.99
C GLU A 143 -13.82 -25.75 25.60
N LEU A 144 -13.16 -24.58 25.51
CA LEU A 144 -11.76 -24.48 25.08
C LEU A 144 -10.84 -25.30 25.99
N LYS A 145 -10.05 -26.20 25.41
CA LYS A 145 -9.15 -27.13 26.12
C LYS A 145 -7.75 -27.08 25.53
N ALA A 146 -6.73 -26.98 26.39
CA ALA A 146 -5.33 -27.07 26.01
C ALA A 146 -4.58 -28.02 26.95
N ASN A 147 -3.62 -28.78 26.39
CA ASN A 147 -2.75 -29.65 27.17
C ASN A 147 -1.40 -28.94 27.41
N PRO A 148 -1.06 -28.58 28.66
CA PRO A 148 0.21 -27.91 28.99
C PRO A 148 1.42 -28.86 29.08
N ASP A 149 1.20 -30.17 29.20
CA ASP A 149 2.23 -31.18 29.49
C ASP A 149 2.94 -31.74 28.25
N ARG A 150 2.75 -31.11 27.10
CA ARG A 150 3.40 -31.46 25.83
C ARG A 150 4.38 -30.40 25.37
N MET A 151 5.15 -30.72 24.33
CA MET A 151 6.02 -29.73 23.66
C MET A 151 5.22 -28.54 23.17
N ALA A 152 5.78 -27.35 23.37
CA ALA A 152 5.13 -26.11 22.98
C ALA A 152 4.97 -26.00 21.47
N VAL A 153 3.76 -25.61 21.07
CA VAL A 153 3.42 -25.19 19.72
C VAL A 153 2.68 -23.86 19.84
N GLY A 154 3.05 -22.91 19.01
CA GLY A 154 2.40 -21.61 18.97
C GLY A 154 2.55 -20.95 17.62
N VAL A 155 2.12 -19.71 17.53
CA VAL A 155 2.18 -18.90 16.31
C VAL A 155 2.88 -17.59 16.58
N ILE A 156 3.72 -17.16 15.63
CA ILE A 156 4.35 -15.85 15.63
C ILE A 156 3.29 -14.82 15.25
N VAL A 157 3.04 -13.89 16.16
CA VAL A 157 2.09 -12.80 15.96
C VAL A 157 2.76 -11.66 15.21
N GLU A 158 3.93 -11.24 15.68
CA GLU A 158 4.70 -10.15 15.09
C GLU A 158 6.20 -10.32 15.39
N SER A 159 7.04 -9.83 14.49
CA SER A 159 8.49 -9.96 14.57
C SER A 159 9.18 -8.63 14.34
N LYS A 160 10.25 -8.36 15.09
CA LYS A 160 11.05 -7.14 14.97
C LYS A 160 12.54 -7.42 15.21
N LEU A 161 13.38 -6.49 14.77
CA LEU A 161 14.82 -6.51 15.05
C LEU A 161 15.14 -5.47 16.11
N ASP A 162 15.52 -5.93 17.31
CA ASP A 162 15.82 -5.04 18.44
C ASP A 162 17.34 -4.80 18.58
N LYS A 163 17.71 -3.53 18.80
CA LYS A 163 19.12 -3.12 18.94
C LYS A 163 19.69 -3.66 20.25
N GLY A 164 20.54 -4.68 20.16
CA GLY A 164 21.23 -5.30 21.29
C GLY A 164 20.61 -6.62 21.75
N ARG A 165 19.30 -6.82 21.54
CA ARG A 165 18.64 -8.11 21.82
C ARG A 165 18.62 -9.03 20.59
N GLY A 166 18.81 -8.47 19.40
CA GLY A 166 18.78 -9.20 18.12
C GLY A 166 17.35 -9.45 17.63
N PRO A 167 17.12 -10.49 16.82
CA PRO A 167 15.78 -10.84 16.36
C PRO A 167 14.90 -11.28 17.52
N VAL A 168 13.74 -10.64 17.64
CA VAL A 168 12.73 -10.93 18.66
C VAL A 168 11.37 -11.07 18.00
N ALA A 169 10.52 -11.92 18.57
CA ALA A 169 9.18 -12.12 18.04
C ALA A 169 8.17 -12.29 19.17
N THR A 170 7.04 -11.62 19.04
CA THR A 170 5.85 -11.83 19.86
C THR A 170 5.16 -13.09 19.37
N ALA A 171 4.94 -14.05 20.26
CA ALA A 171 4.36 -15.33 19.94
C ALA A 171 3.20 -15.65 20.89
N LEU A 172 2.19 -16.34 20.38
CA LEU A 172 1.09 -16.88 21.18
C LEU A 172 1.27 -18.40 21.30
N VAL A 173 1.40 -18.90 22.53
CA VAL A 173 1.53 -20.34 22.79
C VAL A 173 0.13 -20.98 22.75
N HIS A 174 -0.11 -21.93 21.84
CA HIS A 174 -1.41 -22.61 21.73
C HIS A 174 -1.48 -23.90 22.54
N LYS A 175 -0.41 -24.69 22.53
CA LYS A 175 -0.36 -26.02 23.15
C LYS A 175 0.98 -26.20 23.83
N GLY A 176 1.00 -26.97 24.92
CA GLY A 176 2.22 -27.24 25.66
C GLY A 176 2.72 -26.05 26.47
N THR A 177 3.91 -26.21 27.03
CA THR A 177 4.58 -25.17 27.82
C THR A 177 5.93 -24.87 27.20
N LEU A 178 6.15 -23.60 26.83
CA LEU A 178 7.43 -23.11 26.32
C LEU A 178 8.33 -22.78 27.52
N ARG A 179 9.60 -23.18 27.47
CA ARG A 179 10.57 -22.91 28.55
C ARG A 179 11.84 -22.27 28.01
N VAL A 180 12.52 -21.51 28.88
CA VAL A 180 13.84 -20.98 28.57
C VAL A 180 14.82 -22.14 28.36
N GLY A 181 15.56 -22.09 27.26
CA GLY A 181 16.49 -23.14 26.85
C GLY A 181 15.93 -24.14 25.83
N ASP A 182 14.63 -24.11 25.54
CA ASP A 182 14.00 -24.96 24.54
C ASP A 182 14.53 -24.65 23.13
N ALA A 183 14.76 -25.69 22.34
CA ALA A 183 15.06 -25.56 20.91
C ALA A 183 13.76 -25.53 20.11
N PHE A 184 13.65 -24.63 19.14
CA PHE A 184 12.43 -24.50 18.33
C PHE A 184 12.75 -24.26 16.86
N VAL A 185 11.76 -24.51 16.02
CA VAL A 185 11.77 -24.23 14.58
C VAL A 185 10.55 -23.41 14.23
N THR A 186 10.72 -22.36 13.43
CA THR A 186 9.65 -21.55 12.82
C THR A 186 9.99 -21.36 11.34
N GLY A 187 9.09 -21.75 10.44
CA GLY A 187 9.39 -21.69 9.00
C GLY A 187 10.69 -22.43 8.65
N SER A 188 11.59 -21.73 7.95
CA SER A 188 12.96 -22.15 7.63
C SER A 188 14.01 -21.67 8.65
N LEU A 189 13.59 -21.02 9.74
CA LEU A 189 14.45 -20.58 10.84
C LEU A 189 14.43 -21.56 12.01
N TYR A 190 15.50 -21.52 12.79
CA TYR A 190 15.63 -22.26 14.05
C TYR A 190 16.16 -21.35 15.13
N GLY A 191 16.05 -21.79 16.38
CA GLY A 191 16.55 -21.03 17.49
C GLY A 191 16.53 -21.81 18.79
N ARG A 192 17.08 -21.16 19.81
CA ARG A 192 17.00 -21.62 21.19
C ARG A 192 16.49 -20.47 22.04
N VAL A 193 15.48 -20.72 22.85
CA VAL A 193 14.86 -19.69 23.70
C VAL A 193 15.89 -19.17 24.69
N ARG A 194 16.36 -17.94 24.48
CA ARG A 194 17.32 -17.26 25.37
C ARG A 194 16.63 -16.55 26.52
N ALA A 195 15.44 -16.01 26.25
CA ALA A 195 14.59 -15.35 27.23
C ALA A 195 13.14 -15.40 26.74
N ILE A 196 12.23 -15.42 27.70
CA ILE A 196 10.79 -15.23 27.52
C ILE A 196 10.41 -13.99 28.31
N ILE A 197 9.71 -13.06 27.67
CA ILE A 197 9.21 -11.84 28.31
C ILE A 197 7.69 -11.80 28.13
N ASP A 198 6.94 -11.57 29.19
CA ASP A 198 5.48 -11.44 29.12
C ASP A 198 5.04 -10.06 28.57
N ASP A 199 3.74 -9.89 28.38
CA ASP A 199 3.12 -8.66 27.86
C ASP A 199 3.32 -7.43 28.78
N GLN A 200 3.72 -7.65 30.03
CA GLN A 200 4.07 -6.60 31.00
C GLN A 200 5.57 -6.25 30.99
N GLY A 201 6.36 -6.90 30.14
CA GLY A 201 7.81 -6.69 30.06
C GLY A 201 8.61 -7.43 31.13
N GLN A 202 7.99 -8.34 31.89
CA GLN A 202 8.67 -9.11 32.93
C GLN A 202 9.25 -10.40 32.34
N ARG A 203 10.45 -10.78 32.80
CA ARG A 203 11.05 -12.05 32.39
C ARG A 203 10.33 -13.22 33.05
N ARG A 204 10.10 -14.27 32.27
CA ARG A 204 9.50 -15.53 32.73
C ARG A 204 10.41 -16.70 32.35
N ASP A 205 10.36 -17.76 33.17
CA ASP A 205 11.08 -19.00 32.89
C ASP A 205 10.27 -19.94 31.98
N SER A 206 8.96 -19.79 31.97
CA SER A 206 8.04 -20.58 31.14
C SER A 206 6.81 -19.78 30.72
N ALA A 207 6.18 -20.24 29.63
CA ALA A 207 4.92 -19.71 29.11
C ALA A 207 3.98 -20.87 28.77
N GLY A 208 2.80 -20.88 29.39
CA GLY A 208 1.76 -21.89 29.16
C GLY A 208 0.86 -21.56 27.97
N PRO A 209 -0.15 -22.41 27.69
CA PRO A 209 -1.15 -22.14 26.66
C PRO A 209 -1.89 -20.82 26.88
N SER A 210 -2.27 -20.17 25.78
CA SER A 210 -2.95 -18.86 25.74
C SER A 210 -2.14 -17.70 26.32
N MET A 211 -0.82 -17.85 26.52
CA MET A 211 0.03 -16.76 27.00
C MET A 211 0.76 -16.07 25.83
N PRO A 212 0.61 -14.75 25.64
CA PRO A 212 1.42 -13.99 24.70
C PRO A 212 2.79 -13.70 25.31
N VAL A 213 3.86 -14.01 24.59
CA VAL A 213 5.23 -13.79 25.06
C VAL A 213 6.15 -13.32 23.95
N GLU A 214 7.08 -12.45 24.29
CA GLU A 214 8.19 -12.08 23.41
C GLU A 214 9.34 -13.08 23.61
N ILE A 215 9.68 -13.79 22.54
CA ILE A 215 10.73 -14.81 22.50
C ILE A 215 12.00 -14.17 21.94
N LEU A 216 13.15 -14.52 22.54
CA LEU A 216 14.47 -14.18 22.05
C LEU A 216 15.24 -15.44 21.66
N GLY A 217 16.08 -15.33 20.63
CA GLY A 217 17.00 -16.41 20.24
C GLY A 217 16.70 -17.09 18.91
N PHE A 218 15.98 -16.40 18.04
CA PHE A 218 15.90 -16.75 16.63
C PHE A 218 17.24 -16.51 15.93
N SER A 219 17.55 -17.34 14.93
CA SER A 219 18.70 -17.13 14.04
C SER A 219 18.51 -15.95 13.07
N GLY A 220 17.27 -15.57 12.79
CA GLY A 220 16.88 -14.45 11.94
C GLY A 220 15.52 -13.88 12.37
N VAL A 221 14.99 -12.90 11.65
CA VAL A 221 13.64 -12.37 11.93
C VAL A 221 12.61 -13.32 11.32
N PRO A 222 11.75 -13.98 12.10
CA PRO A 222 10.75 -14.91 11.57
C PRO A 222 9.58 -14.19 10.93
N ASP A 223 8.91 -14.87 10.00
CA ASP A 223 7.74 -14.33 9.34
C ASP A 223 6.52 -14.33 10.27
N ALA A 224 5.71 -13.28 10.18
CA ALA A 224 4.50 -13.15 10.97
C ALA A 224 3.43 -14.15 10.46
N GLY A 225 2.79 -14.86 11.39
CA GLY A 225 1.81 -15.91 11.12
C GLY A 225 2.38 -17.32 11.03
N GLU A 226 3.69 -17.48 11.06
CA GLU A 226 4.28 -18.82 11.08
C GLU A 226 4.03 -19.54 12.41
N SER A 227 3.84 -20.85 12.32
CA SER A 227 3.83 -21.69 13.52
C SER A 227 5.26 -22.00 13.96
N PHE A 228 5.50 -21.93 15.26
CA PHE A 228 6.71 -22.45 15.87
C PHE A 228 6.43 -23.75 16.61
N THR A 229 7.38 -24.67 16.59
CA THR A 229 7.30 -25.95 17.31
C THR A 229 8.59 -26.19 18.07
N VAL A 230 8.45 -26.52 19.35
CA VAL A 230 9.56 -26.92 20.22
C VAL A 230 9.95 -28.37 19.95
N TYR A 231 11.26 -28.63 19.98
CA TYR A 231 11.86 -29.94 19.81
C TYR A 231 12.83 -30.22 20.96
N GLU A 232 13.07 -31.50 21.22
CA GLU A 232 13.94 -31.98 22.31
C GLU A 232 15.39 -31.49 22.18
N ASN A 233 15.88 -31.37 20.94
CA ASN A 233 17.30 -31.16 20.67
C ASN A 233 17.51 -30.14 19.55
N GLU A 234 18.46 -29.23 19.78
CA GLU A 234 18.85 -28.18 18.83
C GLU A 234 19.35 -28.73 17.50
N ARG A 235 20.08 -29.86 17.52
CA ARG A 235 20.54 -30.54 16.29
C ARG A 235 19.39 -30.94 15.37
N LYS A 236 18.28 -31.43 15.95
CA LYS A 236 17.10 -31.85 15.19
C LYS A 236 16.37 -30.64 14.63
N ALA A 237 16.24 -29.58 15.42
CA ALA A 237 15.67 -28.31 14.97
C ALA A 237 16.47 -27.72 13.78
N HIS A 238 17.80 -27.69 13.90
CA HIS A 238 18.70 -27.20 12.86
C HIS A 238 18.58 -27.99 11.54
N GLN A 239 18.56 -29.32 11.61
CA GLN A 239 18.40 -30.18 10.42
C GLN A 239 17.06 -29.96 9.71
N ILE A 240 15.97 -29.77 10.48
CA ILE A 240 14.65 -29.50 9.92
C ILE A 240 14.63 -28.15 9.20
N ALA A 241 15.21 -27.11 9.82
CA ALA A 241 15.29 -25.77 9.24
C ALA A 241 16.09 -25.74 7.94
N LEU A 242 17.29 -26.35 7.92
CA LEU A 242 18.12 -26.49 6.71
C LEU A 242 17.36 -27.15 5.56
N LYS A 243 16.68 -28.27 5.84
CA LYS A 243 15.90 -28.99 4.82
C LYS A 243 14.78 -28.13 4.24
N ARG A 244 14.13 -27.30 5.07
CA ARG A 244 13.08 -26.36 4.63
C ARG A 244 13.67 -25.24 3.80
N GLN A 245 14.81 -24.68 4.22
CA GLN A 245 15.53 -23.64 3.48
C GLN A 245 15.95 -24.11 2.08
N ASP A 246 16.47 -25.34 1.97
CA ASP A 246 16.81 -25.93 0.67
C ASP A 246 15.56 -26.09 -0.21
N THR A 247 14.45 -26.54 0.38
CA THR A 247 13.17 -26.70 -0.33
C THR A 247 12.64 -25.36 -0.83
N GLU A 248 12.70 -24.31 -0.02
CA GLU A 248 12.32 -22.94 -0.38
C GLU A 248 13.21 -22.38 -1.48
N ARG A 249 14.53 -22.58 -1.39
CA ARG A 249 15.49 -22.15 -2.42
C ARG A 249 15.19 -22.82 -3.76
N VAL A 250 14.90 -24.12 -3.78
CA VAL A 250 14.50 -24.83 -5.00
C VAL A 250 13.17 -24.30 -5.55
N LYS A 251 12.16 -24.10 -4.68
CA LYS A 251 10.88 -23.51 -5.09
C LYS A 251 11.06 -22.11 -5.68
N GLY A 252 11.87 -21.26 -5.07
CA GLY A 252 12.18 -19.91 -5.56
C GLY A 252 12.86 -19.91 -6.93
N LEU A 253 13.76 -20.87 -7.18
CA LEU A 253 14.38 -21.06 -8.49
C LEU A 253 13.37 -21.52 -9.55
N THR A 254 12.36 -22.33 -9.17
CA THR A 254 11.30 -22.77 -10.10
C THR A 254 10.19 -21.74 -10.34
N THR A 255 9.90 -20.86 -9.36
CA THR A 255 8.88 -19.79 -9.48
C THR A 255 9.41 -18.56 -10.20
N ARG A 256 10.73 -18.39 -10.29
CA ARG A 256 11.36 -17.59 -11.35
C ARG A 256 11.15 -18.34 -12.67
N GLY A 257 9.91 -18.31 -13.16
CA GLY A 257 9.55 -18.86 -14.45
C GLY A 257 10.56 -18.34 -15.45
N HIS A 258 11.21 -19.25 -16.16
CA HIS A 258 12.07 -18.92 -17.29
C HIS A 258 11.36 -17.83 -18.09
N VAL A 259 11.94 -16.63 -18.13
CA VAL A 259 11.43 -15.56 -18.96
C VAL A 259 11.51 -16.09 -20.38
N ARG A 260 10.39 -16.55 -20.93
CA ARG A 260 10.32 -17.05 -22.30
C ARG A 260 10.57 -15.85 -23.22
N LEU A 261 11.30 -16.06 -24.31
CA LEU A 261 11.55 -15.03 -25.33
C LEU A 261 10.26 -14.34 -25.80
N GLU A 262 9.13 -15.05 -25.78
CA GLU A 262 7.80 -14.53 -26.08
C GLU A 262 7.33 -13.45 -25.09
N ASN A 263 7.64 -13.58 -23.79
CA ASN A 263 7.30 -12.59 -22.76
C ASN A 263 8.24 -11.39 -22.79
N LEU A 264 9.52 -11.59 -23.17
CA LEU A 264 10.46 -10.49 -23.43
C LEU A 264 9.98 -9.64 -24.61
N HIS A 265 9.53 -10.29 -25.71
CA HIS A 265 8.93 -9.58 -26.83
C HIS A 265 7.69 -8.78 -26.39
N ALA A 266 6.76 -9.37 -25.63
CA ALA A 266 5.58 -8.64 -25.15
C ALA A 266 5.92 -7.44 -24.22
N GLN A 267 6.99 -7.54 -23.42
CA GLN A 267 7.51 -6.43 -22.61
C GLN A 267 8.18 -5.33 -23.46
N ILE A 268 8.83 -5.69 -24.56
CA ILE A 268 9.46 -4.74 -25.48
C ILE A 268 8.42 -4.05 -26.37
N THR A 269 7.32 -4.74 -26.74
CA THR A 269 6.26 -4.19 -27.60
C THR A 269 5.34 -3.20 -26.87
N LYS A 270 5.15 -3.37 -25.55
CA LYS A 270 4.54 -2.33 -24.70
C LYS A 270 5.63 -1.29 -24.41
N GLY A 271 5.68 -0.23 -25.21
CA GLY A 271 6.75 0.78 -25.18
C GLY A 271 7.18 1.19 -23.75
N ASN A 272 8.48 1.48 -23.60
CA ASN A 272 9.20 1.86 -22.37
C ASN A 272 8.33 2.07 -21.11
N ILE A 273 7.85 0.98 -20.52
CA ILE A 273 7.28 1.01 -19.16
C ILE A 273 8.44 1.39 -18.25
N LYS A 274 8.34 2.52 -17.55
CA LYS A 274 9.35 2.92 -16.58
C LYS A 274 9.17 2.07 -15.32
N ASP A 275 10.27 1.53 -14.79
CA ASP A 275 10.26 0.83 -13.51
C ASP A 275 10.68 1.82 -12.40
N LEU A 276 9.89 1.90 -11.34
CA LEU A 276 10.25 2.57 -10.09
C LEU A 276 10.64 1.49 -9.07
N ASN A 277 11.94 1.38 -8.82
CA ASN A 277 12.48 0.41 -7.87
C ASN A 277 12.45 0.97 -6.45
N ILE A 278 12.01 0.15 -5.49
CA ILE A 278 11.84 0.56 -4.09
C ILE A 278 12.48 -0.49 -3.17
N ILE A 279 13.21 -0.01 -2.17
CA ILE A 279 13.69 -0.82 -1.04
C ILE A 279 12.93 -0.36 0.22
N ILE A 280 12.36 -1.30 0.96
CA ILE A 280 11.56 -1.03 2.15
C ILE A 280 12.31 -1.53 3.39
N LYS A 281 12.50 -0.64 4.37
CA LYS A 281 12.99 -0.98 5.70
C LYS A 281 11.94 -0.59 6.71
N ALA A 282 11.57 -1.49 7.60
CA ALA A 282 10.59 -1.20 8.64
C ALA A 282 11.02 -1.73 10.01
N ASP A 283 10.35 -1.24 11.04
CA ASP A 283 10.51 -1.62 12.44
C ASP A 283 9.98 -3.03 12.73
N ALA A 284 8.93 -3.46 12.03
CA ALA A 284 8.30 -4.77 12.18
C ALA A 284 8.03 -5.42 10.81
N GLN A 285 8.02 -6.77 10.79
CA GLN A 285 7.76 -7.53 9.55
C GLN A 285 6.39 -7.21 8.96
N GLY A 286 5.40 -7.05 9.83
CA GLY A 286 4.04 -6.71 9.43
C GLY A 286 3.94 -5.38 8.66
N SER A 287 4.70 -4.37 9.07
CA SER A 287 4.69 -3.06 8.42
C SER A 287 5.25 -3.13 7.00
N ILE A 288 6.21 -4.02 6.72
CA ILE A 288 6.73 -4.25 5.37
C ILE A 288 5.63 -4.80 4.47
N GLU A 289 4.94 -5.84 4.91
CA GLU A 289 3.85 -6.45 4.14
C GLU A 289 2.73 -5.44 3.84
N ALA A 290 2.38 -4.61 4.83
CA ALA A 290 1.34 -3.60 4.66
C ALA A 290 1.73 -2.52 3.65
N VAL A 291 2.96 -2.00 3.73
CA VAL A 291 3.48 -1.02 2.77
C VAL A 291 3.57 -1.65 1.38
N GLN A 292 4.09 -2.87 1.26
CA GLN A 292 4.21 -3.56 -0.02
C GLN A 292 2.85 -3.76 -0.69
N LYS A 293 1.86 -4.28 0.05
CA LYS A 293 0.50 -4.45 -0.46
C LYS A 293 -0.10 -3.12 -0.91
N ALA A 294 0.06 -2.07 -0.11
CA ALA A 294 -0.45 -0.75 -0.46
C ALA A 294 0.20 -0.18 -1.74
N LEU A 295 1.45 -0.53 -2.02
CA LEU A 295 2.13 -0.15 -3.26
C LEU A 295 1.66 -0.97 -4.46
N ASP A 296 1.42 -2.27 -4.28
CA ASP A 296 0.89 -3.16 -5.33
C ASP A 296 -0.52 -2.75 -5.79
N ASP A 297 -1.31 -2.14 -4.89
CA ASP A 297 -2.64 -1.62 -5.20
C ASP A 297 -2.60 -0.35 -6.09
N ILE A 298 -1.46 0.36 -6.15
CA ILE A 298 -1.28 1.53 -7.00
C ILE A 298 -1.03 1.08 -8.44
N LYS A 299 -2.04 1.24 -9.30
CA LYS A 299 -1.95 0.88 -10.72
C LYS A 299 -1.91 2.12 -11.60
N ILE A 300 -0.79 2.30 -12.32
CA ILE A 300 -0.61 3.33 -13.35
C ILE A 300 -0.11 2.64 -14.62
N GLU A 301 -0.74 2.89 -15.77
CA GLU A 301 -0.48 2.13 -17.00
C GLU A 301 0.95 2.28 -17.56
N SER A 302 1.62 3.39 -17.24
CA SER A 302 2.92 3.78 -17.80
C SER A 302 4.12 3.57 -16.88
N VAL A 303 3.91 3.25 -15.60
CA VAL A 303 4.98 3.06 -14.61
C VAL A 303 4.69 1.84 -13.75
N ARG A 304 5.67 0.96 -13.60
CA ARG A 304 5.59 -0.22 -12.74
C ARG A 304 6.38 0.02 -11.46
N ILE A 305 5.77 -0.28 -10.31
CA ILE A 305 6.44 -0.25 -9.02
C ILE A 305 7.03 -1.64 -8.75
N ASN A 306 8.33 -1.71 -8.44
CA ASN A 306 9.02 -2.95 -8.10
C ASN A 306 9.65 -2.84 -6.71
N VAL A 307 9.13 -3.60 -5.74
CA VAL A 307 9.78 -3.73 -4.44
C VAL A 307 10.91 -4.76 -4.54
N LEU A 308 12.15 -4.29 -4.54
CA LEU A 308 13.34 -5.14 -4.72
C LEU A 308 13.73 -5.89 -3.45
N HIS A 309 13.58 -5.23 -2.31
CA HIS A 309 13.98 -5.77 -1.02
C HIS A 309 13.15 -5.16 0.10
N GLY A 310 12.63 -6.02 0.98
CA GLY A 310 11.97 -5.63 2.23
C GLY A 310 12.70 -6.29 3.39
N ALA A 311 13.18 -5.50 4.35
CA ALA A 311 13.84 -6.06 5.54
C ALA A 311 13.54 -5.29 6.83
N VAL A 312 13.50 -6.02 7.94
CA VAL A 312 13.25 -5.47 9.27
C VAL A 312 14.53 -4.91 9.86
N GLY A 313 14.43 -3.73 10.46
CA GLY A 313 15.51 -3.03 11.14
C GLY A 313 15.87 -1.69 10.51
N GLY A 314 16.85 -1.01 11.11
CA GLY A 314 17.37 0.26 10.61
C GLY A 314 17.99 0.15 9.22
N ILE A 315 18.07 1.28 8.51
CA ILE A 315 18.67 1.36 7.18
C ILE A 315 20.21 1.35 7.32
N THR A 316 20.88 0.46 6.60
CA THR A 316 22.34 0.26 6.64
C THR A 316 23.01 0.65 5.33
N GLU A 317 24.34 0.76 5.33
CA GLU A 317 25.15 1.06 4.14
C GLU A 317 24.92 0.06 2.99
N THR A 318 24.66 -1.21 3.33
CA THR A 318 24.33 -2.25 2.36
C THR A 318 23.01 -1.97 1.64
N ASP A 319 22.04 -1.39 2.33
CA ASP A 319 20.75 -1.01 1.73
C ASP A 319 20.95 0.16 0.76
N ILE A 320 21.76 1.16 1.13
CA ILE A 320 22.12 2.30 0.27
C ILE A 320 22.91 1.84 -0.96
N SER A 321 23.86 0.92 -0.78
CA SER A 321 24.64 0.34 -1.88
C SER A 321 23.74 -0.41 -2.88
N LEU A 322 22.77 -1.17 -2.37
CA LEU A 322 21.79 -1.86 -3.21
C LEU A 322 20.88 -0.87 -3.96
N ALA A 323 20.49 0.21 -3.29
CA ALA A 323 19.69 1.29 -3.86
C ALA A 323 20.42 1.95 -5.03
N MET A 324 21.68 2.32 -4.84
CA MET A 324 22.57 2.89 -5.86
C MET A 324 22.72 1.94 -7.06
N ALA A 325 23.05 0.67 -6.81
CA ALA A 325 23.26 -0.30 -7.88
C ALA A 325 22.00 -0.58 -8.72
N SER A 326 20.82 -0.39 -8.14
CA SER A 326 19.53 -0.72 -8.77
C SER A 326 18.69 0.51 -9.14
N ASN A 327 19.24 1.72 -8.96
CA ASN A 327 18.53 2.99 -9.08
C ASN A 327 17.17 2.98 -8.34
N ALA A 328 17.20 2.60 -7.06
CA ALA A 328 16.02 2.46 -6.22
C ALA A 328 15.94 3.55 -5.16
N ILE A 329 14.72 3.91 -4.77
CA ILE A 329 14.47 4.75 -3.59
C ILE A 329 14.40 3.89 -2.34
N VAL A 330 14.82 4.44 -1.19
CA VAL A 330 14.76 3.74 0.10
C VAL A 330 13.66 4.35 0.96
N ILE A 331 12.73 3.50 1.40
CA ILE A 331 11.62 3.85 2.28
C ILE A 331 11.88 3.27 3.66
N GLY A 332 12.00 4.15 4.66
CA GLY A 332 12.07 3.78 6.08
C GLY A 332 10.74 3.98 6.77
N PHE A 333 10.08 2.91 7.20
CA PHE A 333 8.85 2.96 8.00
C PHE A 333 9.17 2.81 9.49
N ASN A 334 9.01 3.89 10.25
CA ASN A 334 9.31 3.98 11.68
C ASN A 334 10.75 3.53 12.05
N VAL A 335 11.67 3.60 11.08
CA VAL A 335 13.09 3.32 11.23
C VAL A 335 13.90 4.51 10.75
N ARG A 336 15.15 4.57 11.20
CA ARG A 336 16.10 5.60 10.80
C ARG A 336 17.36 4.98 10.21
N PRO A 337 18.05 5.68 9.30
CA PRO A 337 19.36 5.27 8.83
C PRO A 337 20.40 5.36 9.95
N THR A 338 21.43 4.53 9.86
CA THR A 338 22.64 4.71 10.67
C THR A 338 23.39 5.97 10.22
N GLU A 339 24.24 6.53 11.08
CA GLU A 339 25.03 7.74 10.73
C GLU A 339 25.83 7.54 9.44
N LYS A 340 26.45 6.36 9.29
CA LYS A 340 27.21 6.01 8.09
C LYS A 340 26.32 5.84 6.86
N ALA A 341 25.15 5.22 6.99
CA ALA A 341 24.19 5.10 5.89
C ALA A 341 23.65 6.46 5.46
N SER A 342 23.41 7.37 6.41
CA SER A 342 22.98 8.74 6.11
C SER A 342 24.05 9.56 5.41
N ALA A 343 25.32 9.41 5.79
CA ALA A 343 26.44 10.06 5.12
C ALA A 343 26.58 9.56 3.68
N MET A 344 26.55 8.24 3.49
CA MET A 344 26.62 7.60 2.17
C MET A 344 25.44 7.98 1.27
N ALA A 345 24.23 8.05 1.81
CA ALA A 345 23.05 8.45 1.04
C ALA A 345 23.16 9.88 0.50
N ASN A 346 23.74 10.81 1.28
CA ASN A 346 23.94 12.19 0.86
C ASN A 346 25.09 12.33 -0.16
N GLU A 347 26.15 11.53 -0.03
CA GLU A 347 27.29 11.54 -0.94
C GLU A 347 26.93 10.96 -2.32
N GLU A 348 26.17 9.86 -2.33
CA GLU A 348 25.76 9.14 -3.54
C GLU A 348 24.39 9.59 -4.08
N GLU A 349 23.81 10.66 -3.52
CA GLU A 349 22.52 11.25 -3.91
C GLU A 349 21.34 10.24 -3.96
N VAL A 350 21.31 9.28 -3.03
CA VAL A 350 20.22 8.29 -2.92
C VAL A 350 19.05 8.88 -2.13
N ASP A 351 17.83 8.87 -2.72
CA ASP A 351 16.61 9.35 -2.05
C ASP A 351 16.19 8.37 -0.93
N VAL A 352 16.30 8.84 0.31
CA VAL A 352 15.87 8.12 1.53
C VAL A 352 14.72 8.87 2.16
N ARG A 353 13.52 8.27 2.14
CA ARG A 353 12.31 8.85 2.72
C ARG A 353 11.85 8.10 3.95
N LEU A 354 11.52 8.85 5.00
CA LEU A 354 11.13 8.29 6.29
C LEU A 354 9.67 8.62 6.58
N TYR A 355 8.90 7.60 6.95
CA TYR A 355 7.48 7.74 7.24
C TYR A 355 7.14 7.10 8.57
N MET A 356 6.13 7.67 9.23
CA MET A 356 5.50 7.10 10.42
C MET A 356 4.04 6.71 10.17
N VAL A 357 3.48 7.17 9.04
CA VAL A 357 2.09 6.96 8.66
C VAL A 357 2.08 6.47 7.22
N ILE A 358 1.43 5.32 6.99
CA ILE A 358 1.46 4.64 5.69
C ILE A 358 0.87 5.47 4.55
N TYR A 359 -0.18 6.27 4.82
CA TYR A 359 -0.80 7.15 3.84
C TYR A 359 0.14 8.20 3.26
N GLN A 360 1.02 8.76 4.09
CA GLN A 360 2.00 9.75 3.63
C GLN A 360 2.99 9.11 2.64
N ALA A 361 3.40 7.86 2.91
CA ALA A 361 4.27 7.13 1.99
C ALA A 361 3.57 6.87 0.64
N ILE A 362 2.30 6.45 0.68
CA ILE A 362 1.49 6.19 -0.52
C ILE A 362 1.34 7.47 -1.35
N ASP A 363 1.00 8.60 -0.71
CA ASP A 363 0.75 9.86 -1.40
C ASP A 363 2.02 10.42 -2.04
N ASP A 364 3.15 10.36 -1.34
CA ASP A 364 4.45 10.77 -1.87
C ASP A 364 4.88 9.92 -3.07
N ILE A 365 4.63 8.61 -3.03
CA ILE A 365 4.96 7.71 -4.15
C ILE A 365 4.02 7.97 -5.32
N LYS A 366 2.73 8.20 -5.09
CA LYS A 366 1.81 8.65 -6.15
C LYS A 366 2.29 9.96 -6.79
N ALA A 367 2.73 10.93 -5.99
CA ALA A 367 3.28 12.18 -6.51
C ALA A 367 4.56 11.96 -7.33
N ALA A 368 5.46 11.10 -6.88
CA ALA A 368 6.66 10.72 -7.62
C ALA A 368 6.31 10.05 -8.95
N LEU A 369 5.32 9.14 -8.97
CA LEU A 369 4.86 8.48 -10.18
C LEU A 369 4.29 9.48 -11.20
N VAL A 370 3.54 10.49 -10.74
CA VAL A 370 3.03 11.57 -11.61
C VAL A 370 4.20 12.36 -12.22
N GLY A 371 5.23 12.67 -11.44
CA GLY A 371 6.44 13.34 -11.94
C GLY A 371 7.23 12.52 -12.97
N MET A 372 7.06 11.19 -12.99
CA MET A 372 7.69 10.30 -13.98
C MET A 372 6.90 10.21 -15.30
N LEU A 373 5.65 10.70 -15.33
CA LEU A 373 4.81 10.70 -16.53
C LEU A 373 5.35 11.68 -17.56
N GLU A 374 5.36 11.25 -18.81
CA GLU A 374 5.62 12.17 -19.91
C GLU A 374 4.46 13.17 -20.03
N PRO A 375 4.75 14.46 -20.24
CA PRO A 375 3.73 15.47 -20.41
C PRO A 375 2.88 15.17 -21.65
N VAL A 376 1.59 15.47 -21.57
CA VAL A 376 0.67 15.30 -22.72
C VAL A 376 0.65 16.60 -23.51
N TYR A 377 1.01 16.48 -24.77
CA TYR A 377 0.96 17.58 -25.72
C TYR A 377 -0.47 17.80 -26.19
N LYS A 378 -1.06 18.97 -25.89
CA LYS A 378 -2.38 19.36 -26.38
C LYS A 378 -2.24 20.41 -27.49
N GLU A 379 -2.92 20.17 -28.60
CA GLU A 379 -3.06 21.19 -29.64
C GLU A 379 -4.05 22.26 -29.19
N VAL A 380 -3.56 23.50 -29.04
CA VAL A 380 -4.37 24.69 -28.78
C VAL A 380 -4.45 25.51 -30.06
N VAL A 381 -5.66 25.67 -30.59
CA VAL A 381 -5.90 26.51 -31.77
C VAL A 381 -5.68 27.96 -31.39
N THR A 382 -4.71 28.60 -32.05
CA THR A 382 -4.29 29.99 -31.82
C THR A 382 -5.02 30.99 -32.72
N GLY A 383 -5.51 30.55 -33.87
CA GLY A 383 -6.29 31.39 -34.77
C GLY A 383 -6.72 30.69 -36.05
N ARG A 384 -7.68 31.28 -36.75
CA ARG A 384 -8.18 30.84 -38.05
C ARG A 384 -8.09 31.99 -39.05
N ALA A 385 -7.69 31.68 -40.26
CA ALA A 385 -7.62 32.63 -41.35
C ALA A 385 -8.25 32.03 -42.62
N GLU A 386 -9.11 32.80 -43.27
CA GLU A 386 -9.81 32.39 -44.49
C GLU A 386 -9.08 32.92 -45.72
N VAL A 387 -8.84 32.06 -46.71
CA VAL A 387 -8.13 32.41 -47.95
C VAL A 387 -9.08 33.13 -48.91
N ARG A 388 -8.77 34.38 -49.24
CA ARG A 388 -9.57 35.23 -50.13
C ARG A 388 -8.95 35.46 -51.50
N VAL A 389 -7.64 35.35 -51.61
CA VAL A 389 -6.89 35.49 -52.87
C VAL A 389 -5.66 34.60 -52.81
N THR A 390 -5.18 34.09 -53.93
CA THR A 390 -3.90 33.37 -53.98
C THR A 390 -2.95 34.05 -54.95
N TYR A 391 -1.69 34.18 -54.54
CA TYR A 391 -0.62 34.78 -55.32
C TYR A 391 0.45 33.73 -55.57
N ASN A 392 0.91 33.59 -56.80
CA ASN A 392 2.00 32.68 -57.12
C ASN A 392 3.28 33.48 -57.40
N ILE A 393 4.31 33.30 -56.59
CA ILE A 393 5.58 34.02 -56.71
C ILE A 393 6.68 33.03 -57.09
N SER A 394 7.34 33.26 -58.23
CA SER A 394 8.29 32.35 -58.89
C SER A 394 9.47 31.86 -58.02
N LYS A 395 9.77 32.51 -56.88
CA LYS A 395 10.85 32.14 -55.94
C LYS A 395 10.38 31.68 -54.55
N VAL A 396 9.10 31.85 -54.22
CA VAL A 396 8.56 31.63 -52.86
C VAL A 396 7.44 30.58 -52.84
N GLY A 397 6.78 30.33 -53.99
CA GLY A 397 5.64 29.41 -54.09
C GLY A 397 4.30 30.15 -54.00
N ALA A 398 3.23 29.41 -53.72
CA ALA A 398 1.90 29.97 -53.55
C ALA A 398 1.77 30.66 -52.18
N ILE A 399 1.34 31.92 -52.18
CA ILE A 399 1.04 32.71 -50.99
C ILE A 399 -0.47 32.95 -50.95
N ALA A 400 -1.08 32.57 -49.84
CA ALA A 400 -2.49 32.82 -49.58
C ALA A 400 -2.67 34.22 -49.01
N GLY A 401 -3.39 35.08 -49.73
CA GLY A 401 -3.96 36.31 -49.19
C GLY A 401 -5.17 35.95 -48.32
N CYS A 402 -4.97 36.02 -47.01
CA CYS A 402 -5.92 35.57 -46.01
C CYS A 402 -6.48 36.73 -45.18
N TYR A 403 -7.69 36.53 -44.67
CA TYR A 403 -8.29 37.38 -43.65
C TYR A 403 -8.37 36.59 -42.33
N VAL A 404 -7.79 37.11 -41.26
CA VAL A 404 -7.84 36.43 -39.94
C VAL A 404 -9.25 36.58 -39.38
N THR A 405 -9.98 35.47 -39.25
CA THR A 405 -11.38 35.43 -38.79
C THR A 405 -11.47 35.26 -37.28
N SER A 406 -10.50 34.58 -36.67
CA SER A 406 -10.45 34.42 -35.21
C SER A 406 -9.02 34.24 -34.69
N GLY A 407 -8.80 34.65 -33.44
CA GLY A 407 -7.50 34.52 -32.76
C GLY A 407 -6.41 35.38 -33.39
N LYS A 408 -5.20 34.84 -33.51
CA LYS A 408 -4.06 35.51 -34.13
C LYS A 408 -3.22 34.56 -34.98
N ALA A 409 -2.72 35.07 -36.09
CA ALA A 409 -1.74 34.38 -36.91
C ALA A 409 -0.33 34.69 -36.42
N THR A 410 0.45 33.67 -36.06
CA THR A 410 1.85 33.84 -35.63
C THR A 410 2.81 33.22 -36.62
N ARG A 411 3.91 33.90 -36.92
CA ARG A 411 4.96 33.33 -37.79
C ARG A 411 5.57 32.09 -37.11
N ASN A 412 5.90 31.06 -37.90
CA ASN A 412 6.46 29.77 -37.45
C ASN A 412 5.53 28.88 -36.60
N SER A 413 4.23 29.17 -36.48
CA SER A 413 3.29 28.22 -35.86
C SER A 413 2.96 27.07 -36.81
N ASN A 414 2.52 25.94 -36.23
CA ASN A 414 1.92 24.86 -37.01
C ASN A 414 0.57 25.33 -37.55
N ALA A 415 0.25 24.91 -38.77
CA ALA A 415 -0.99 25.26 -39.45
C ALA A 415 -1.51 24.06 -40.23
N ARG A 416 -2.83 23.95 -40.29
CA ARG A 416 -3.55 22.97 -41.09
C ARG A 416 -4.50 23.67 -42.04
N LEU A 417 -4.45 23.28 -43.31
CA LEU A 417 -5.31 23.76 -44.37
C LEU A 417 -6.55 22.87 -44.42
N ILE A 418 -7.71 23.48 -44.29
CA ILE A 418 -9.02 22.83 -44.25
C ILE A 418 -9.81 23.30 -45.46
N ARG A 419 -10.38 22.34 -46.21
CA ARG A 419 -11.27 22.58 -47.35
C ARG A 419 -12.46 21.65 -47.19
N ASP A 420 -13.68 22.18 -47.26
CA ASP A 420 -14.92 21.41 -47.07
C ASP A 420 -14.90 20.55 -45.79
N ASP A 421 -14.46 21.15 -44.68
CA ASP A 421 -14.28 20.50 -43.36
C ASP A 421 -13.28 19.32 -43.31
N MET A 422 -12.53 19.07 -44.38
CA MET A 422 -11.47 18.06 -44.43
C MET A 422 -10.08 18.70 -44.34
N VAL A 423 -9.18 18.11 -43.54
CA VAL A 423 -7.78 18.52 -43.46
C VAL A 423 -7.04 18.05 -44.71
N ILE A 424 -6.64 19.00 -45.56
CA ILE A 424 -5.96 18.74 -46.83
C ILE A 424 -4.44 18.71 -46.64
N HIS A 425 -3.91 19.56 -45.75
CA HIS A 425 -2.48 19.62 -45.49
C HIS A 425 -2.19 20.08 -44.06
N THR A 426 -1.14 19.53 -43.44
CA THR A 426 -0.63 19.97 -42.14
C THR A 426 0.86 20.30 -42.29
N GLY A 427 1.25 21.51 -41.90
CA GLY A 427 2.62 21.99 -42.03
C GLY A 427 2.91 23.20 -41.14
N LYS A 428 4.05 23.87 -41.35
CA LYS A 428 4.39 25.12 -40.67
C LYS A 428 4.16 26.33 -41.57
N ILE A 429 3.91 27.49 -40.96
CA ILE A 429 3.89 28.76 -41.68
C ILE A 429 5.32 29.18 -41.99
N THR A 430 5.67 29.27 -43.27
CA THR A 430 7.00 29.68 -43.75
C THR A 430 7.16 31.20 -43.80
N SER A 431 6.09 31.90 -44.18
CA SER A 431 6.09 33.36 -44.28
C SER A 431 4.75 33.92 -43.81
N LEU A 432 4.84 35.03 -43.08
CA LEU A 432 3.70 35.81 -42.65
C LEU A 432 4.00 37.26 -42.99
N LYS A 433 3.24 37.83 -43.93
CA LYS A 433 3.42 39.20 -44.39
C LYS A 433 2.14 40.00 -44.21
N ARG A 434 2.29 41.28 -43.93
CA ARG A 434 1.18 42.23 -44.00
C ARG A 434 1.54 43.27 -45.05
N PHE A 435 0.76 43.35 -46.11
CA PHE A 435 1.12 44.11 -47.31
C PHE A 435 2.49 43.69 -47.86
N LYS A 436 3.52 44.52 -47.72
CA LYS A 436 4.89 44.25 -48.20
C LYS A 436 5.86 43.86 -47.09
N ASP A 437 5.48 44.04 -45.82
CA ASP A 437 6.36 43.87 -44.68
C ASP A 437 6.18 42.51 -44.00
N ASP A 438 7.29 41.92 -43.53
CA ASP A 438 7.25 40.70 -42.73
C ASP A 438 6.67 40.99 -41.33
N ALA A 439 5.61 40.27 -40.98
CA ALA A 439 4.94 40.42 -39.69
C ALA A 439 5.30 39.25 -38.76
N LYS A 440 5.50 39.55 -37.47
CA LYS A 440 5.69 38.52 -36.44
C LYS A 440 4.36 37.87 -36.03
N GLU A 441 3.32 38.69 -35.89
CA GLU A 441 1.96 38.24 -35.65
C GLU A 441 0.94 39.18 -36.33
N VAL A 442 -0.23 38.64 -36.67
CA VAL A 442 -1.36 39.38 -37.23
C VAL A 442 -2.61 39.02 -36.44
N ALA A 443 -3.28 40.03 -35.87
CA ALA A 443 -4.46 39.85 -35.05
C ALA A 443 -5.74 39.66 -35.89
N ASN A 444 -6.80 39.19 -35.24
CA ASN A 444 -8.14 39.11 -35.81
C ASN A 444 -8.58 40.44 -36.46
N GLY A 445 -9.25 40.35 -37.61
CA GLY A 445 -9.80 41.49 -38.33
C GLY A 445 -8.85 42.15 -39.32
N TYR A 446 -7.63 41.60 -39.49
CA TYR A 446 -6.63 42.12 -40.42
C TYR A 446 -6.33 41.14 -41.55
N GLU A 447 -5.99 41.70 -42.71
CA GLU A 447 -5.51 40.96 -43.88
C GLU A 447 -4.03 40.64 -43.74
N CYS A 448 -3.64 39.44 -44.18
CA CYS A 448 -2.25 38.98 -44.20
C CYS A 448 -1.99 38.04 -45.38
N GLY A 449 -0.72 37.91 -45.76
CA GLY A 449 -0.22 36.88 -46.65
C GLY A 449 0.39 35.75 -45.84
N ILE A 450 -0.10 34.52 -46.01
CA ILE A 450 0.40 33.31 -45.35
C ILE A 450 0.99 32.36 -46.40
N GLY A 451 2.24 31.94 -46.21
CA GLY A 451 2.85 30.85 -46.97
C GLY A 451 2.93 29.57 -46.12
N LEU A 452 2.57 28.42 -46.70
CA LEU A 452 2.65 27.11 -46.05
C LEU A 452 3.90 26.34 -46.49
N GLU A 453 4.47 25.55 -45.58
CA GLU A 453 5.64 24.72 -45.88
C GLU A 453 5.27 23.57 -46.83
N LYS A 454 6.04 23.45 -47.93
CA LYS A 454 5.99 22.34 -48.90
C LYS A 454 4.61 22.10 -49.53
N TYR A 455 3.75 23.12 -49.54
CA TYR A 455 2.40 23.01 -50.11
C TYR A 455 2.02 24.26 -50.90
N ASN A 456 1.58 24.05 -52.14
CA ASN A 456 1.29 25.14 -53.09
C ASN A 456 -0.15 25.12 -53.65
N ASP A 457 -0.97 24.08 -53.39
CA ASP A 457 -2.34 23.99 -53.90
C ASP A 457 -3.35 24.64 -52.95
N ILE A 458 -3.20 25.94 -52.72
CA ILE A 458 -4.12 26.72 -51.92
C ILE A 458 -5.22 27.27 -52.83
N LYS A 459 -6.49 27.12 -52.42
CA LYS A 459 -7.66 27.60 -53.16
C LYS A 459 -8.42 28.67 -52.38
N LEU A 460 -9.25 29.39 -53.12
CA LEU A 460 -10.20 30.34 -52.56
C LEU A 460 -11.16 29.62 -51.61
N GLN A 461 -11.49 30.28 -50.49
CA GLN A 461 -12.35 29.75 -49.41
C GLN A 461 -11.73 28.65 -48.54
N ASP A 462 -10.47 28.28 -48.75
CA ASP A 462 -9.78 27.40 -47.81
C ASP A 462 -9.62 28.09 -46.43
N ILE A 463 -9.65 27.31 -45.36
CA ILE A 463 -9.44 27.79 -43.98
C ILE A 463 -8.07 27.31 -43.50
N ILE A 464 -7.20 28.24 -43.13
CA ILE A 464 -5.93 27.95 -42.48
C ILE A 464 -6.14 28.06 -40.97
N GLU A 465 -6.13 26.93 -40.29
CA GLU A 465 -6.20 26.86 -38.83
C GLU A 465 -4.80 26.71 -38.23
N MET A 466 -4.42 27.63 -37.37
CA MET A 466 -3.10 27.70 -36.74
C MET A 466 -3.20 27.19 -35.32
N PHE A 467 -2.29 26.29 -34.95
CA PHE A 467 -2.26 25.70 -33.62
C PHE A 467 -0.85 25.70 -33.05
N LYS A 468 -0.77 25.74 -31.72
CA LYS A 468 0.43 25.48 -30.95
C LYS A 468 0.24 24.20 -30.17
N VAL A 469 1.34 23.51 -29.97
CA VAL A 469 1.39 22.34 -29.10
C VAL A 469 1.83 22.87 -27.74
N GLU A 470 0.92 22.87 -26.77
CA GLU A 470 1.24 23.24 -25.39
C GLU A 470 1.49 21.97 -24.58
N GLU A 471 2.50 22.03 -23.73
CA GLU A 471 2.82 20.99 -22.77
C GLU A 471 1.83 21.10 -21.61
N VAL A 472 0.99 20.08 -21.43
CA VAL A 472 0.04 20.03 -20.32
C VAL A 472 0.47 18.88 -19.41
N GLU A 473 0.71 19.20 -18.13
CA GLU A 473 0.88 18.17 -17.11
C GLU A 473 -0.35 17.28 -17.09
N ARG A 474 -0.11 15.97 -17.19
CA ARG A 474 -1.18 14.97 -17.13
C ARG A 474 -1.69 14.91 -15.69
N LYS A 475 -2.69 15.73 -15.36
CA LYS A 475 -3.48 15.56 -14.14
C LYS A 475 -4.50 14.45 -14.38
N ASN A 476 -4.51 13.47 -13.48
CA ASN A 476 -5.54 12.42 -13.48
C ASN A 476 -6.93 13.04 -13.29
#